data_AF-A0A7S0TI21-F1
#
_entry.id   AF-A0A7S0TI21-F1
#
_cell.length_a   1.000
_cell.length_b   1.000
_cell.length_c   1.000
_cell.angle_alpha   90.00
_cell.angle_beta   90.00
_cell.angle_gamma   90.00
#
_symmetry.space_group_name_H-M   'P 1'
#
loop_
_entity.id
_entity.type
_entity.pdbx_description
1 polymer ?
#
loop_
_entity_poly.entity_id
_entity_poly.type
_entity_poly.pdbx_seq_one_letter_code
_entity_poly.pdbx_strand_id
1 'polypeptide(L)'
;GDAGKQEEEEGSAEGVKAKAEVAVKQLPDDLILEYLKGKEDSLRLNILDLGGQEQFYSLHLLVLSRFGVYTICFDMSRLCSTADPADKAACLRNLRFWINSVWASSSAIEDGNVGTAPILLIGTHKDKVPSAEEHKAISDLLYEEFNRNQAFSRVQQYKDTVGDKRQVLWFFPVDNSAGLKDPVVVAA
;
A
#
# COMPACT_ATOMS: atom_id res chain seq x y z
N GLY A 1 47.26 70.48 -27.82
CA GLY A 1 46.14 70.06 -26.97
C GLY A 1 45.93 68.60 -27.24
N ASP A 2 46.23 67.80 -26.22
CA ASP A 2 46.58 66.39 -26.23
C ASP A 2 45.38 65.44 -26.44
N ALA A 3 45.67 64.23 -26.88
CA ALA A 3 44.75 63.12 -27.14
C ALA A 3 44.53 62.26 -25.88
N GLY A 4 43.40 61.54 -25.80
CA GLY A 4 43.17 60.46 -24.82
C GLY A 4 41.69 60.27 -24.49
N LYS A 5 41.00 59.38 -25.21
CA LYS A 5 40.63 58.00 -24.81
C LYS A 5 39.45 57.91 -23.81
N GLN A 6 38.31 57.49 -24.35
CA GLN A 6 37.22 56.82 -23.66
C GLN A 6 37.65 55.39 -23.33
N GLU A 7 37.45 54.94 -22.09
CA GLU A 7 37.42 53.51 -21.74
C GLU A 7 36.15 53.26 -20.91
N GLU A 8 35.30 52.40 -21.46
CA GLU A 8 34.08 51.87 -20.87
C GLU A 8 34.43 50.89 -19.75
N GLU A 9 33.93 51.13 -18.54
CA GLU A 9 34.00 50.18 -17.43
C GLU A 9 32.87 49.13 -17.59
N GLU A 10 33.11 48.14 -18.46
CA GLU A 10 32.40 46.86 -18.40
C GLU A 10 32.93 46.07 -17.18
N GLY A 11 32.27 46.24 -16.04
CA GLY A 11 32.48 45.43 -14.85
C GLY A 11 32.12 43.96 -15.12
N SER A 12 33.15 43.18 -15.49
CA SER A 12 33.10 41.75 -15.79
C SER A 12 32.32 40.94 -14.75
N ALA A 13 31.34 40.17 -15.27
CA ALA A 13 30.52 39.19 -14.57
C ALA A 13 31.29 37.94 -14.07
N GLU A 14 32.62 37.95 -14.09
CA GLU A 14 33.47 36.81 -13.71
C GLU A 14 33.83 36.78 -12.22
N GLY A 15 33.59 37.86 -11.47
CA GLY A 15 33.98 37.96 -10.04
C GLY A 15 33.02 37.36 -9.01
N VAL A 16 31.77 37.01 -9.39
CA VAL A 16 30.72 36.58 -8.44
C VAL A 16 30.42 35.07 -8.53
N LYS A 17 30.98 34.35 -9.52
CA LYS A 17 30.79 32.91 -9.69
C LYS A 17 31.71 32.01 -8.85
N ALA A 18 32.60 32.56 -8.03
CA ALA A 18 33.67 31.80 -7.38
C ALA A 18 33.39 31.29 -5.95
N LYS A 19 32.15 31.34 -5.43
CA LYS A 19 31.83 30.84 -4.07
C LYS A 19 30.48 30.14 -3.95
N ALA A 20 30.22 29.14 -4.78
CA ALA A 20 29.07 28.24 -4.56
C ALA A 20 29.26 26.85 -5.18
N GLU A 21 30.40 26.21 -4.96
CA GLU A 21 30.51 24.76 -5.14
C GLU A 21 31.07 24.15 -3.86
N VAL A 22 30.20 23.99 -2.87
CA VAL A 22 30.45 23.03 -1.79
C VAL A 22 30.35 21.66 -2.46
N ALA A 23 31.51 21.13 -2.86
CA ALA A 23 31.61 19.77 -3.38
C ALA A 23 31.01 18.81 -2.35
N VAL A 24 29.82 18.30 -2.64
CA VAL A 24 29.23 17.18 -1.90
C VAL A 24 30.15 16.00 -2.15
N LYS A 25 31.04 15.71 -1.20
CA LYS A 25 31.89 14.52 -1.25
C LYS A 25 30.95 13.32 -1.24
N GLN A 26 30.92 12.60 -2.35
CA GLN A 26 30.24 11.31 -2.40
C GLN A 26 30.90 10.38 -1.38
N LEU A 27 30.08 9.66 -0.63
CA LEU A 27 30.56 8.68 0.32
C LEU A 27 31.27 7.56 -0.46
N PRO A 28 32.43 7.07 0.00
CA PRO A 28 33.14 6.00 -0.69
C PRO A 28 32.32 4.70 -0.64
N ASP A 29 31.96 4.17 -1.80
CA ASP A 29 31.12 2.96 -1.94
C ASP A 29 31.75 1.72 -1.29
N ASP A 30 33.08 1.66 -1.27
CA ASP A 30 33.89 0.63 -0.63
C ASP A 30 33.70 0.62 0.89
N LEU A 31 33.66 1.79 1.53
CA LEU A 31 33.37 1.93 2.97
C LEU A 31 31.93 1.50 3.30
N ILE A 32 30.97 1.82 2.42
CA ILE A 32 29.56 1.43 2.58
C ILE A 32 29.45 -0.10 2.51
N LEU A 33 30.05 -0.72 1.48
CA LEU A 33 30.07 -2.17 1.34
C LEU A 33 30.76 -2.87 2.52
N GLU A 34 31.85 -2.31 3.04
CA GLU A 34 32.56 -2.85 4.20
C GLU A 34 31.72 -2.75 5.48
N TYR A 35 31.00 -1.64 5.70
CA TYR A 35 30.11 -1.47 6.85
C TYR A 35 28.86 -2.37 6.80
N LEU A 36 28.40 -2.71 5.59
CA LEU A 36 27.26 -3.60 5.37
C LEU A 36 27.66 -5.08 5.40
N LYS A 37 28.94 -5.42 5.19
CA LYS A 37 29.43 -6.80 5.30
C LYS A 37 29.32 -7.28 6.75
N GLY A 38 28.45 -8.27 6.98
CA GLY A 38 28.29 -8.93 8.28
C GLY A 38 27.15 -8.40 9.15
N LYS A 39 26.40 -7.40 8.69
CA LYS A 39 25.06 -7.12 9.23
C LYS A 39 24.07 -7.94 8.41
N GLU A 40 23.56 -9.02 8.99
CA GLU A 40 22.29 -9.55 8.51
C GLU A 40 21.28 -8.41 8.64
N ASP A 41 20.81 -7.87 7.52
CA ASP A 41 19.71 -6.92 7.52
C ASP A 41 18.47 -7.68 7.99
N SER A 42 18.25 -7.71 9.31
CA SER A 42 17.02 -8.20 9.88
C SER A 42 15.86 -7.40 9.27
N LEU A 43 14.92 -8.08 8.63
CA LEU A 43 13.73 -7.44 8.06
C LEU A 43 13.03 -6.60 9.14
N ARG A 44 12.98 -5.28 8.94
CA ARG A 44 12.27 -4.34 9.83
C ARG A 44 10.94 -3.97 9.21
N LEU A 45 9.85 -4.41 9.85
CA LEU A 45 8.49 -4.07 9.45
C LEU A 45 7.99 -2.88 10.28
N ASN A 46 7.48 -1.86 9.60
CA ASN A 46 6.76 -0.76 10.24
C ASN A 46 5.27 -0.96 9.99
N ILE A 47 4.49 -1.07 11.07
CA ILE A 47 3.03 -1.22 11.01
C ILE A 47 2.41 0.15 11.23
N LEU A 48 1.54 0.57 10.32
CA LEU A 48 0.78 1.81 10.40
C LEU A 48 -0.70 1.47 10.48
N ASP A 49 -1.37 1.97 11.51
CA ASP A 49 -2.82 1.92 11.63
C ASP A 49 -3.38 3.30 11.26
N LEU A 50 -4.22 3.35 10.22
CA LEU A 50 -4.71 4.59 9.64
C LEU A 50 -6.24 4.58 9.61
N GLY A 51 -6.84 5.69 10.02
CA GLY A 51 -8.30 5.82 10.06
C GLY A 51 -8.91 5.85 8.66
N GLY A 52 -9.88 4.98 8.38
CA GLY A 52 -10.52 4.88 7.06
C GLY A 52 -11.56 5.97 6.73
N GLN A 53 -11.59 7.09 7.47
CA GLN A 53 -12.51 8.20 7.21
C GLN A 53 -11.97 9.12 6.11
N GLU A 54 -12.85 9.73 5.32
CA GLU A 54 -12.48 10.55 4.15
C GLU A 54 -11.52 11.70 4.49
N GLN A 55 -11.60 12.25 5.71
CA GLN A 55 -10.73 13.34 6.17
C GLN A 55 -9.25 12.93 6.23
N PHE A 56 -8.95 11.63 6.29
CA PHE A 56 -7.58 11.10 6.39
C PHE A 56 -7.02 10.60 5.07
N TYR A 57 -7.77 10.65 3.96
CA TYR A 57 -7.35 10.04 2.69
C TYR A 57 -6.04 10.62 2.14
N SER A 58 -5.84 11.93 2.29
CA SER A 58 -4.59 12.59 1.86
C SER A 58 -3.35 12.08 2.60
N LEU A 59 -3.48 11.73 3.89
CA LEU A 59 -2.38 11.18 4.69
C LEU A 59 -1.98 9.78 4.21
N HIS A 60 -2.93 8.97 3.77
CA HIS A 60 -2.64 7.61 3.30
C HIS A 60 -1.73 7.66 2.07
N LEU A 61 -1.99 8.57 1.13
CA LEU A 61 -1.18 8.72 -0.09
C LEU A 61 0.30 9.04 0.19
N LEU A 62 0.63 9.61 1.36
CA LEU A 62 2.01 9.89 1.75
C LEU A 62 2.79 8.64 2.17
N VAL A 63 2.09 7.57 2.56
CA VAL A 63 2.71 6.34 3.07
C VAL A 63 2.62 5.17 2.09
N LEU A 64 1.83 5.30 1.02
CA LEU A 64 1.71 4.25 0.01
C LEU A 64 3.00 4.14 -0.82
N SER A 65 3.52 2.93 -0.89
CA SER A 65 4.73 2.49 -1.57
C SER A 65 4.58 1.07 -2.13
N ARG A 66 5.35 0.74 -3.16
CA ARG A 66 5.45 -0.62 -3.73
C ARG A 66 6.06 -1.66 -2.78
N PHE A 67 6.79 -1.21 -1.77
CA PHE A 67 7.45 -2.07 -0.78
C PHE A 67 6.55 -2.38 0.43
N GLY A 68 5.31 -1.91 0.44
CA GLY A 68 4.34 -2.17 1.49
C GLY A 68 3.54 -3.45 1.31
N VAL A 69 2.88 -3.89 2.37
CA VAL A 69 1.81 -4.90 2.35
C VAL A 69 0.56 -4.22 2.90
N TYR A 70 -0.53 -4.20 2.13
CA TYR A 70 -1.72 -3.42 2.48
C TYR A 70 -2.85 -4.30 2.98
N THR A 71 -3.22 -4.13 4.25
CA THR A 71 -4.41 -4.74 4.83
C THR A 71 -5.58 -3.77 4.73
N ILE A 72 -6.59 -4.10 3.92
CA ILE A 72 -7.82 -3.31 3.78
C ILE A 72 -8.93 -4.03 4.55
N CYS A 73 -9.35 -3.44 5.66
CA CYS A 73 -10.40 -4.00 6.52
C CYS A 73 -11.79 -3.57 6.05
N PHE A 74 -12.75 -4.50 6.07
CA PHE A 74 -14.17 -4.20 5.86
C PHE A 74 -15.05 -4.97 6.85
N ASP A 75 -16.27 -4.49 7.07
CA ASP A 75 -17.27 -5.11 7.94
C ASP A 75 -18.10 -6.12 7.13
N MET A 76 -17.97 -7.42 7.44
CA MET A 76 -18.69 -8.48 6.72
C MET A 76 -20.21 -8.35 6.85
N SER A 77 -20.71 -7.81 7.97
CA SER A 77 -22.15 -7.64 8.18
C SER A 77 -22.79 -6.63 7.23
N ARG A 78 -21.97 -5.79 6.57
CA ARG A 78 -22.43 -4.86 5.52
C ARG A 78 -22.47 -5.50 4.14
N LEU A 79 -21.88 -6.69 3.96
CA LEU A 79 -21.87 -7.42 2.68
C LEU A 79 -22.67 -8.71 2.71
N CYS A 80 -23.11 -9.17 3.89
CA CYS A 80 -23.92 -10.38 4.02
C CYS A 80 -25.25 -10.29 3.25
N SER A 81 -25.93 -11.41 3.09
CA SER A 81 -27.20 -11.51 2.37
C SER A 81 -28.30 -10.62 2.94
N THR A 82 -28.29 -10.39 4.25
CA THR A 82 -29.28 -9.57 4.97
C THR A 82 -28.92 -8.08 5.07
N ALA A 83 -27.78 -7.67 4.53
CA ALA A 83 -27.31 -6.29 4.64
C ALA A 83 -28.19 -5.31 3.86
N ASP A 84 -28.33 -4.08 4.38
CA ASP A 84 -29.01 -3.01 3.66
C ASP A 84 -28.30 -2.70 2.33
N PRO A 85 -29.03 -2.52 1.22
CA PRO A 85 -28.42 -2.24 -0.09
C PRO A 85 -27.53 -0.98 -0.10
N ALA A 86 -27.87 0.06 0.65
CA ALA A 86 -27.07 1.28 0.71
C ALA A 86 -25.76 1.05 1.47
N ASP A 87 -25.79 0.28 2.56
CA ASP A 87 -24.59 -0.12 3.31
C ASP A 87 -23.66 -1.00 2.46
N LYS A 88 -24.23 -1.96 1.72
CA LYS A 88 -23.49 -2.80 0.79
C LYS A 88 -22.81 -1.97 -0.30
N ALA A 89 -23.53 -1.06 -0.94
CA ALA A 89 -22.98 -0.18 -1.97
C ALA A 89 -21.89 0.76 -1.41
N ALA A 90 -22.07 1.29 -0.20
CA ALA A 90 -21.07 2.12 0.45
C ALA A 90 -19.79 1.33 0.79
N CYS A 91 -19.93 0.10 1.30
CA CYS A 91 -18.81 -0.78 1.59
C CYS A 91 -18.00 -1.12 0.34
N LEU A 92 -18.67 -1.54 -0.74
CA LEU A 92 -18.02 -1.85 -2.02
C LEU A 92 -17.34 -0.62 -2.65
N ARG A 93 -17.94 0.57 -2.51
CA ARG A 93 -17.32 1.83 -2.97
C ARG A 93 -16.04 2.14 -2.21
N ASN A 94 -16.02 1.95 -0.88
CA ASN A 94 -14.83 2.16 -0.06
C ASN A 94 -13.73 1.15 -0.39
N LEU A 95 -14.08 -0.12 -0.56
CA LEU A 95 -13.13 -1.16 -1.00
C LEU A 95 -12.53 -0.81 -2.36
N ARG A 96 -13.36 -0.42 -3.33
CA ARG A 96 -12.91 0.04 -4.65
C ARG A 96 -11.92 1.18 -4.53
N PHE A 97 -12.23 2.18 -3.72
CA PHE A 97 -11.37 3.34 -3.49
C PHE A 97 -9.99 2.89 -2.98
N TRP A 98 -9.93 2.07 -1.93
CA TRP A 98 -8.66 1.66 -1.33
C TRP A 98 -7.83 0.75 -2.23
N ILE A 99 -8.46 -0.23 -2.88
CA ILE A 99 -7.79 -1.12 -3.84
C ILE A 99 -7.17 -0.30 -4.98
N ASN A 100 -7.91 0.68 -5.50
CA ASN A 100 -7.41 1.57 -6.55
C ASN A 100 -6.33 2.53 -6.07
N SER A 101 -6.43 3.04 -4.85
CA SER A 101 -5.42 3.93 -4.26
C SER A 101 -4.08 3.22 -4.09
N VAL A 102 -4.10 1.97 -3.61
CA VAL A 102 -2.90 1.12 -3.55
C VAL A 102 -2.33 0.93 -4.94
N TRP A 103 -3.14 0.52 -5.92
CA TRP A 103 -2.67 0.33 -7.29
C TRP A 103 -2.06 1.60 -7.87
N ALA A 104 -2.75 2.73 -7.78
CA ALA A 104 -2.30 4.00 -8.36
C ALA A 104 -0.97 4.47 -7.74
N SER A 105 -0.77 4.23 -6.45
CA SER A 105 0.39 4.75 -5.71
C SER A 105 1.58 3.78 -5.69
N SER A 106 1.32 2.48 -5.90
CA SER A 106 2.34 1.44 -5.78
C SER A 106 2.66 0.72 -7.09
N SER A 107 1.91 0.97 -8.17
CA SER A 107 2.20 0.38 -9.48
C SER A 107 3.41 1.05 -10.14
N ALA A 108 4.37 0.22 -10.54
CA ALA A 108 5.51 0.62 -11.34
C ALA A 108 5.76 -0.41 -12.44
N ILE A 109 6.26 0.05 -13.58
CA ILE A 109 6.70 -0.83 -14.66
C ILE A 109 8.15 -1.19 -14.37
N GLU A 110 8.43 -2.47 -14.15
CA GLU A 110 9.77 -3.04 -14.00
C GLU A 110 9.89 -4.23 -14.97
N ASP A 111 10.90 -4.21 -15.84
CA ASP A 111 11.20 -5.29 -16.79
C ASP A 111 9.99 -5.77 -17.62
N GLY A 112 9.13 -4.84 -18.04
CA GLY A 112 7.92 -5.13 -18.82
C GLY A 112 6.75 -5.70 -18.02
N ASN A 113 6.89 -5.85 -16.70
CA ASN A 113 5.84 -6.24 -15.77
C ASN A 113 5.38 -5.06 -14.91
N VAL A 114 4.07 -4.98 -14.64
CA VAL A 114 3.54 -4.01 -13.67
C VAL A 114 3.68 -4.62 -12.27
N GLY A 115 4.71 -4.21 -11.53
CA GLY A 115 4.87 -4.53 -10.11
C GLY A 115 4.02 -3.60 -9.25
N THR A 116 3.28 -4.15 -8.30
CA THR A 116 2.50 -3.38 -7.32
C THR A 116 2.42 -4.17 -6.01
N ALA A 117 2.10 -3.50 -4.93
CA ALA A 117 2.11 -4.11 -3.61
C ALA A 117 1.01 -5.17 -3.44
N PRO A 118 1.25 -6.23 -2.65
CA PRO A 118 0.21 -7.19 -2.28
C PRO A 118 -0.87 -6.53 -1.40
N ILE A 119 -2.11 -6.97 -1.59
CA ILE A 119 -3.29 -6.50 -0.86
C ILE A 119 -3.91 -7.67 -0.11
N LEU A 120 -4.20 -7.52 1.18
CA LEU A 120 -5.00 -8.45 1.96
C LEU A 120 -6.33 -7.78 2.29
N LEU A 121 -7.43 -8.38 1.86
CA LEU A 121 -8.76 -7.97 2.29
C LEU A 121 -9.07 -8.67 3.61
N ILE A 122 -9.36 -7.91 4.66
CA ILE A 122 -9.67 -8.43 5.99
C ILE A 122 -11.16 -8.23 6.26
N GLY A 123 -11.92 -9.31 6.23
CA GLY A 123 -13.33 -9.32 6.58
C GLY A 123 -13.47 -9.41 8.11
N THR A 124 -13.93 -8.33 8.74
CA THR A 124 -14.12 -8.23 10.19
C THR A 124 -15.53 -8.66 10.61
N HIS A 125 -15.75 -8.80 11.92
CA HIS A 125 -17.04 -9.17 12.52
C HIS A 125 -17.52 -10.59 12.19
N LYS A 126 -16.60 -11.56 12.21
CA LYS A 126 -16.92 -12.98 12.05
C LYS A 126 -17.86 -13.51 13.14
N ASP A 127 -17.84 -12.90 14.33
CA ASP A 127 -18.81 -13.16 15.40
C ASP A 127 -20.27 -12.89 14.97
N LYS A 128 -20.48 -11.88 14.11
CA LYS A 128 -21.80 -11.54 13.56
C LYS A 128 -22.13 -12.29 12.27
N VAL A 129 -21.12 -12.69 11.51
CA VAL A 129 -21.25 -13.47 10.28
C VAL A 129 -20.50 -14.79 10.44
N PRO A 130 -21.01 -15.77 11.21
CA PRO A 130 -20.27 -16.99 11.52
C PRO A 130 -20.35 -18.07 10.43
N SER A 131 -21.30 -17.96 9.49
CA SER A 131 -21.54 -18.97 8.46
C SER A 131 -20.46 -18.95 7.37
N ALA A 132 -19.91 -20.13 7.07
CA ALA A 132 -18.97 -20.32 5.96
C ALA A 132 -19.64 -20.08 4.60
N GLU A 133 -20.93 -20.37 4.46
CA GLU A 133 -21.72 -20.10 3.26
C GLU A 133 -21.82 -18.59 3.01
N GLU A 134 -22.04 -17.79 4.05
CA GLU A 134 -22.02 -16.32 3.95
C GLU A 134 -20.61 -15.81 3.61
N HIS A 135 -19.54 -16.39 4.18
CA HIS A 135 -18.18 -16.03 3.79
C HIS A 135 -17.92 -16.31 2.30
N LYS A 136 -18.39 -17.45 1.80
CA LYS A 136 -18.30 -17.78 0.39
C LYS A 136 -19.11 -16.79 -0.46
N ALA A 137 -20.33 -16.46 -0.07
CA ALA A 137 -21.17 -15.51 -0.80
C ALA A 137 -20.53 -14.10 -0.87
N ILE A 138 -19.94 -13.63 0.23
CA ILE A 138 -19.17 -12.38 0.26
C ILE A 138 -17.96 -12.48 -0.66
N SER A 139 -17.23 -13.60 -0.65
CA SER A 139 -16.06 -13.81 -1.51
C SER A 139 -16.44 -13.81 -3.00
N ASP A 140 -17.54 -14.46 -3.36
CA ASP A 140 -18.06 -14.47 -4.73
C ASP A 140 -18.47 -13.05 -5.16
N LEU A 141 -19.16 -12.30 -4.29
CA LEU A 141 -19.52 -10.90 -4.53
C LEU A 141 -18.29 -10.01 -4.76
N LEU A 142 -17.25 -10.14 -3.93
CA LEU A 142 -16.00 -9.39 -4.09
C LEU A 142 -15.32 -9.73 -5.40
N TYR A 143 -15.31 -11.01 -5.79
CA TYR A 143 -14.77 -11.43 -7.08
C TYR A 143 -15.56 -10.83 -8.24
N GLU A 144 -16.89 -10.92 -8.23
CA GLU A 144 -17.74 -10.35 -9.29
C GLU A 144 -17.53 -8.84 -9.45
N GLU A 145 -17.44 -8.12 -8.33
CA GLU A 145 -17.27 -6.66 -8.30
C GLU A 145 -15.89 -6.19 -8.79
N PHE A 146 -14.84 -6.98 -8.52
CA PHE A 146 -13.45 -6.53 -8.69
C PHE A 146 -12.61 -7.35 -9.67
N ASN A 147 -13.06 -8.50 -10.21
CA ASN A 147 -12.23 -9.33 -11.10
C ASN A 147 -11.71 -8.60 -12.34
N ARG A 148 -12.43 -7.57 -12.81
CA ARG A 148 -12.03 -6.75 -13.97
C ARG A 148 -11.06 -5.63 -13.61
N ASN A 149 -10.84 -5.39 -12.33
CA ASN A 149 -9.90 -4.39 -11.83
C ASN A 149 -8.49 -4.99 -11.84
N GLN A 150 -7.55 -4.32 -12.53
CA GLN A 150 -6.16 -4.75 -12.59
C GLN A 150 -5.52 -4.90 -11.21
N ALA A 151 -5.91 -4.03 -10.27
CA ALA A 151 -5.47 -4.07 -8.88
C ALA A 151 -5.88 -5.35 -8.14
N PHE A 152 -6.98 -5.97 -8.55
CA PHE A 152 -7.51 -7.16 -7.88
C PHE A 152 -6.63 -8.39 -8.08
N SER A 153 -5.79 -8.41 -9.12
CA SER A 153 -4.78 -9.46 -9.33
C SER A 153 -3.76 -9.60 -8.19
N ARG A 154 -3.73 -8.62 -7.29
CA ARG A 154 -2.76 -8.51 -6.19
C ARG A 154 -3.38 -8.78 -4.83
N VAL A 155 -4.70 -8.98 -4.82
CA VAL A 155 -5.43 -9.45 -3.65
C VAL A 155 -5.02 -10.89 -3.34
N GLN A 156 -4.54 -11.11 -2.12
CA GLN A 156 -4.14 -12.43 -1.65
C GLN A 156 -5.37 -13.26 -1.31
N GLN A 157 -5.37 -14.50 -1.78
CA GLN A 157 -6.42 -15.46 -1.49
C GLN A 157 -6.17 -16.14 -0.14
N TYR A 158 -7.23 -16.34 0.63
CA TYR A 158 -7.22 -17.15 1.84
C TYR A 158 -7.69 -18.56 1.53
N LYS A 159 -6.92 -19.56 1.96
CA LYS A 159 -7.28 -20.97 1.85
C LYS A 159 -7.90 -21.40 3.17
N ASP A 160 -9.19 -21.69 3.13
CA ASP A 160 -9.97 -22.08 4.30
C ASP A 160 -10.35 -23.57 4.23
N THR A 161 -10.58 -24.18 5.38
CA THR A 161 -11.00 -25.58 5.50
C THR A 161 -12.21 -25.67 6.41
N VAL A 162 -13.36 -26.03 5.82
CA VAL A 162 -14.64 -26.16 6.51
C VAL A 162 -15.03 -27.63 6.51
N GLY A 163 -14.85 -28.29 7.66
CA GLY A 163 -14.90 -29.75 7.76
C GLY A 163 -13.79 -30.38 6.89
N ASP A 164 -14.17 -31.29 5.99
CA ASP A 164 -13.22 -31.93 5.05
C ASP A 164 -13.09 -31.18 3.71
N LYS A 165 -13.83 -30.07 3.52
CA LYS A 165 -13.85 -29.32 2.26
C LYS A 165 -12.88 -28.14 2.31
N ARG A 166 -11.99 -28.08 1.33
CA ARG A 166 -11.15 -26.90 1.09
C ARG A 166 -11.93 -25.88 0.28
N GLN A 167 -11.88 -24.62 0.70
CA GLN A 167 -12.42 -23.49 -0.03
C GLN A 167 -11.37 -22.38 -0.17
N VAL A 168 -11.55 -21.52 -1.18
CA VAL A 168 -10.68 -20.37 -1.42
C VAL A 168 -11.54 -19.12 -1.34
N LEU A 169 -11.13 -18.17 -0.51
CA LEU A 169 -11.79 -16.89 -0.31
C LEU A 169 -10.89 -15.76 -0.80
N TRP A 170 -11.48 -14.68 -1.31
CA TRP A 170 -10.77 -13.45 -1.71
C TRP A 170 -10.49 -12.50 -0.54
N PHE A 171 -10.74 -12.94 0.68
CA PHE A 171 -10.50 -12.19 1.91
C PHE A 171 -10.27 -13.14 3.09
N PHE A 172 -9.75 -12.60 4.18
CA PHE A 172 -9.48 -13.29 5.43
C PHE A 172 -10.61 -12.99 6.45
N PRO A 173 -11.48 -13.97 6.79
CA PRO A 173 -12.56 -13.77 7.76
C PRO A 173 -12.03 -13.83 9.20
N VAL A 174 -11.96 -12.68 9.86
CA VAL A 174 -11.39 -12.52 11.21
C VAL A 174 -12.48 -12.21 12.24
N ASP A 175 -12.44 -12.92 13.36
CA ASP A 175 -13.13 -12.55 14.60
C ASP A 175 -12.24 -11.60 15.42
N ASN A 176 -12.49 -10.31 15.27
CA ASN A 176 -11.79 -9.27 16.00
C ASN A 176 -12.00 -9.35 17.52
N SER A 177 -13.05 -10.04 18.00
CA SER A 177 -13.32 -10.21 19.43
C SER A 177 -12.46 -11.33 20.06
N ALA A 178 -12.04 -12.31 19.26
CA ALA A 178 -11.21 -13.43 19.71
C ALA A 178 -9.70 -13.06 19.78
N GLY A 179 -9.27 -12.00 19.09
CA GLY A 179 -7.88 -11.53 19.10
C GLY A 179 -6.91 -12.62 18.66
N LEU A 180 -5.85 -12.86 19.44
CA LEU A 180 -4.85 -13.91 19.19
C LEU A 180 -5.37 -15.34 19.30
N LYS A 181 -6.65 -15.55 19.62
CA LYS A 181 -7.28 -16.87 19.62
C LYS A 181 -7.99 -17.17 18.31
N ASP A 182 -8.14 -16.19 17.42
CA ASP A 182 -8.75 -16.42 16.12
C ASP A 182 -7.81 -17.28 15.25
N PRO A 183 -8.28 -18.41 14.70
CA PRO A 183 -7.45 -19.33 13.94
C PRO A 183 -6.88 -18.71 12.66
N VAL A 184 -7.53 -17.70 12.08
CA VAL A 184 -7.03 -16.97 10.90
C VAL A 184 -5.83 -16.09 11.27
N VAL A 185 -5.81 -15.53 12.48
CA VAL A 185 -4.69 -14.72 12.98
C VAL A 185 -3.51 -15.59 13.41
N VAL A 186 -3.77 -16.77 13.95
CA VAL A 186 -2.72 -17.69 14.45
C VAL A 186 -2.08 -18.53 13.33
N ALA A 187 -2.80 -18.77 12.24
CA ALA A 187 -2.32 -19.56 11.11
C ALA A 187 -1.63 -18.74 9.99
N ALA A 188 -1.57 -17.42 10.15
CA ALA A 188 -0.89 -16.49 9.23
C ALA A 188 0.58 -16.28 9.64
#